data_AF-A0A1J5BP49-F1
#
_entry.id   AF-A0A1J5BP49-F1
#
_cell.length_a   1.000
_cell.length_b   1.000
_cell.length_c   1.000
_cell.angle_alpha   90.00
_cell.angle_beta   90.00
_cell.angle_gamma   90.00
#
_symmetry.space_group_name_H-M   'P 1'
#
loop_
_entity.id
_entity.type
_entity.pdbx_description
1 polymer ?
#
loop_
_entity_poly.entity_id
_entity_poly.type
_entity_poly.pdbx_seq_one_letter_code
_entity_poly.pdbx_strand_id
1 'polypeptide(L)'
;MGRPLRDTQRHTYGEYLSWPEDVHYELIEGEAYPIAPAPTAGHQRLVGQLFRQIADALEDRECGCRGAPDWVIEVLTPATAAHDQTVKLAAYERAGVRECWLVHPADRTVTVYAAARGSYGRPAISELTGTLASCSVPAVAIDWARAVRDPIA
;
A
#
# COMPACT_ATOMS: atom_id res chain seq x y z
N MET A 1 22.61 17.17 -4.64
CA MET A 1 21.36 17.83 -4.17
C MET A 1 20.93 17.10 -2.89
N GLY A 2 20.52 17.84 -1.86
CA GLY A 2 20.11 17.25 -0.58
C GLY A 2 18.85 16.41 -0.74
N ARG A 3 18.75 15.31 0.02
CA ARG A 3 17.54 14.47 0.04
C ARG A 3 16.37 15.34 0.53
N PRO A 4 15.21 15.35 -0.18
CA PRO A 4 14.05 16.09 0.30
C PRO A 4 13.71 15.58 1.71
N LEU A 5 13.49 16.51 2.63
CA LEU A 5 13.12 16.21 4.01
C LEU A 5 11.60 16.25 4.15
N ARG A 6 11.08 15.55 5.17
CA ARG A 6 9.70 15.73 5.62
C ARG A 6 9.47 17.21 5.90
N ASP A 7 8.43 17.76 5.30
CA ASP A 7 7.96 19.10 5.64
C ASP A 7 6.81 18.98 6.64
N THR A 8 7.05 19.49 7.85
CA THR A 8 6.07 19.49 8.94
C THR A 8 5.14 20.69 8.89
N GLN A 9 5.32 21.60 7.94
CA GLN A 9 4.31 22.61 7.64
C GLN A 9 3.03 21.91 7.14
N ARG A 10 1.87 22.40 7.60
CA ARG A 10 0.59 21.90 7.11
C ARG A 10 0.30 22.47 5.73
N HIS A 11 0.10 21.56 4.78
CA HIS A 11 -0.27 21.82 3.40
C HIS A 11 -1.67 21.27 3.11
N THR A 12 -2.37 21.94 2.22
CA THR A 12 -3.66 21.51 1.69
C THR A 12 -3.47 20.70 0.42
N TYR A 13 -4.49 19.89 0.08
CA TYR A 13 -4.48 19.18 -1.21
C TYR A 13 -4.41 20.13 -2.41
N GLY A 14 -5.04 21.31 -2.31
CA GLY A 14 -4.98 22.33 -3.37
C GLY A 14 -3.58 22.90 -3.59
N GLU A 15 -2.82 23.13 -2.52
CA GLU A 15 -1.42 23.55 -2.62
C GLU A 15 -0.55 22.43 -3.21
N TYR A 16 -0.73 21.20 -2.75
CA TYR A 16 -0.03 20.02 -3.27
C TYR A 16 -0.17 19.87 -4.79
N LEU A 17 -1.37 20.09 -5.33
CA LEU A 17 -1.62 20.04 -6.79
C LEU A 17 -0.85 21.09 -7.60
N SER A 18 -0.31 22.13 -6.96
CA SER A 18 0.49 23.17 -7.61
C SER A 18 2.00 22.95 -7.52
N TRP A 19 2.44 21.91 -6.82
CA TRP A 19 3.85 21.64 -6.61
C TRP A 19 4.55 21.13 -7.88
N PRO A 20 5.87 21.37 -8.02
CA PRO A 20 6.64 20.78 -9.10
C PRO A 20 6.65 19.25 -9.02
N GLU A 21 6.56 18.57 -10.17
CA GLU A 21 6.54 17.10 -10.25
C GLU A 21 7.94 16.45 -10.10
N ASP A 22 8.99 17.23 -9.83
CA ASP A 22 10.37 16.74 -9.73
C ASP A 22 10.62 15.93 -8.44
N VAL A 23 9.79 16.13 -7.42
CA VAL A 23 9.80 15.35 -6.19
C VAL A 23 8.39 14.87 -5.89
N HIS A 24 8.22 13.56 -5.80
CA HIS A 24 6.94 12.99 -5.40
C HIS A 24 6.84 12.96 -3.86
N TYR A 25 5.74 13.51 -3.35
CA TYR A 25 5.39 13.51 -1.94
C TYR A 25 4.07 12.76 -1.70
N GLU A 26 3.98 12.12 -0.54
CA GLU A 26 2.74 11.65 0.07
C GLU A 26 2.27 12.71 1.07
N LEU A 27 1.04 13.23 0.88
CA LEU A 27 0.43 14.17 1.81
C LEU A 27 -0.45 13.42 2.81
N ILE A 28 -0.07 13.38 4.09
CA ILE A 28 -0.78 12.65 5.14
C ILE A 28 -1.06 13.62 6.30
N GLU A 29 -2.35 13.83 6.62
CA GLU A 29 -2.79 14.78 7.67
C GLU A 29 -2.25 16.22 7.48
N GLY A 30 -2.00 16.58 6.21
CA GLY A 30 -1.42 17.87 5.83
C GLY A 30 0.10 17.94 5.90
N GLU A 31 0.80 16.87 6.31
CA GLU A 31 2.26 16.85 6.29
C GLU A 31 2.78 16.15 5.03
N ALA A 32 3.88 16.66 4.47
CA ALA A 32 4.45 16.12 3.24
C ALA A 32 5.63 15.19 3.53
N TYR A 33 5.45 13.93 3.16
CA TYR A 33 6.45 12.88 3.26
C TYR A 33 7.09 12.64 1.89
N PRO A 34 8.40 12.82 1.73
CA PRO A 34 9.06 12.53 0.46
C PRO A 34 8.99 11.02 0.20
N ILE A 35 8.62 10.63 -1.01
CA ILE A 35 8.66 9.23 -1.40
C ILE A 35 10.10 8.73 -1.32
N ALA A 36 10.29 7.54 -0.74
CA ALA A 36 11.59 6.88 -0.63
C ALA A 36 12.22 6.66 -2.03
N PRO A 37 13.57 6.51 -2.12
CA PRO A 37 14.24 6.29 -3.39
C PRO A 37 13.65 5.11 -4.17
N ALA A 38 13.81 5.17 -5.50
CA ALA A 38 13.20 4.25 -6.46
C ALA A 38 13.24 2.79 -5.99
N PRO A 39 12.09 2.08 -6.00
CA PRO A 39 12.03 0.70 -5.51
C PRO A 39 12.95 -0.23 -6.31
N THR A 40 13.37 -1.35 -5.71
CA THR A 40 14.18 -2.35 -6.39
C THR A 40 13.43 -2.98 -7.57
N ALA A 41 14.14 -3.54 -8.54
CA ALA A 41 13.51 -4.28 -9.63
C ALA A 41 12.65 -5.46 -9.12
N GLY A 42 13.06 -6.09 -8.02
CA GLY A 42 12.28 -7.12 -7.33
C GLY A 42 10.95 -6.61 -6.77
N HIS A 43 10.98 -5.45 -6.10
CA HIS A 43 9.77 -4.78 -5.61
C HIS A 43 8.82 -4.44 -6.76
N GLN A 44 9.33 -3.86 -7.84
CA GLN A 44 8.52 -3.50 -9.01
C GLN A 44 7.90 -4.71 -9.70
N ARG A 45 8.61 -5.83 -9.80
CA ARG A 45 8.05 -7.09 -10.34
C ARG A 45 6.91 -7.62 -9.47
N LEU A 46 7.07 -7.61 -8.14
CA LEU A 46 6.01 -8.03 -7.22
C LEU A 46 4.77 -7.14 -7.37
N VAL A 47 4.94 -5.82 -7.29
CA VAL A 47 3.84 -4.85 -7.46
C VAL A 47 3.15 -5.03 -8.82
N GLY A 48 3.91 -5.24 -9.90
CA GLY A 48 3.35 -5.49 -11.23
C GLY A 48 2.55 -6.80 -11.32
N GLN A 49 2.96 -7.86 -10.63
CA GLN A 49 2.17 -9.09 -10.56
C GLN A 49 0.89 -8.92 -9.74
N LEU A 50 0.95 -8.19 -8.62
CA LEU A 50 -0.24 -7.87 -7.82
C LEU A 50 -1.23 -7.05 -8.64
N PHE A 51 -0.76 -5.98 -9.26
CA PHE A 51 -1.57 -5.12 -10.13
C PHE A 51 -2.26 -5.93 -11.23
N ARG A 52 -1.52 -6.80 -11.93
CA ARG A 52 -2.10 -7.63 -12.99
C ARG A 52 -3.21 -8.53 -12.46
N GLN A 53 -2.99 -9.23 -11.35
CA GLN A 53 -4.01 -10.12 -10.78
C GLN A 53 -5.26 -9.35 -10.33
N ILE A 54 -5.09 -8.16 -9.76
CA ILE A 54 -6.21 -7.29 -9.37
C ILE A 54 -6.96 -6.80 -10.61
N ALA A 55 -6.25 -6.33 -11.64
CA ALA A 55 -6.83 -5.83 -12.88
C ALA A 55 -7.60 -6.93 -13.62
N ASP A 56 -7.01 -8.11 -13.79
CA ASP A 56 -7.66 -9.27 -14.42
C ASP A 56 -8.96 -9.65 -13.69
N ALA A 57 -8.96 -9.63 -12.35
CA ALA A 57 -10.12 -9.98 -11.54
C ALA A 57 -11.24 -8.92 -11.54
N LEU A 58 -10.91 -7.67 -11.91
CA LEU A 58 -11.82 -6.53 -11.89
C LEU A 58 -12.11 -5.95 -13.29
N GLU A 59 -11.74 -6.66 -14.36
CA GLU A 59 -11.85 -6.17 -15.75
C GLU A 59 -13.26 -5.65 -16.10
N ASP A 60 -14.29 -6.37 -15.67
CA ASP A 60 -15.71 -6.02 -15.91
C ASP A 60 -16.35 -5.26 -14.72
N ARG A 61 -15.56 -4.48 -13.97
CA ARG A 61 -16.04 -3.73 -12.81
C ARG A 61 -15.63 -2.27 -12.90
N GLU A 62 -16.54 -1.38 -12.53
CA GLU A 62 -16.19 0.02 -12.30
C GLU A 62 -15.39 0.12 -10.99
N CYS A 63 -14.15 0.60 -11.08
CA CYS A 63 -13.27 0.80 -9.95
C CYS A 63 -12.71 2.24 -9.96
N GLY A 64 -12.38 2.74 -8.77
CA GLY A 64 -11.83 4.08 -8.64
C GLY A 64 -11.26 4.32 -7.24
N CYS A 65 -10.40 5.33 -7.14
CA CYS A 65 -9.76 5.72 -5.88
C CYS A 65 -9.95 7.23 -5.65
N ARG A 66 -11.21 7.68 -5.64
CA ARG A 66 -11.61 9.06 -5.31
C ARG A 66 -12.24 9.08 -3.92
N GLY A 67 -11.41 8.93 -2.90
CA GLY A 67 -11.80 8.65 -1.52
C GLY A 67 -10.99 7.48 -0.97
N ALA A 68 -11.36 6.98 0.21
CA ALA A 68 -10.73 5.79 0.77
C ALA A 68 -11.05 4.55 -0.08
N PRO A 69 -10.05 3.79 -0.54
CA PRO A 69 -10.30 2.53 -1.22
C PRO A 69 -10.87 1.49 -0.24
N ASP A 70 -11.57 0.51 -0.79
CA ASP A 70 -12.05 -0.64 -0.01
C ASP A 70 -10.92 -1.47 0.57
N TRP A 71 -9.83 -1.58 -0.20
CA TRP A 71 -8.69 -2.43 0.09
C TRP A 71 -7.38 -1.79 -0.37
N VAL A 72 -6.34 -1.88 0.47
CA VAL A 72 -4.98 -1.43 0.16
C VAL A 72 -4.01 -2.60 0.32
N ILE A 73 -3.04 -2.71 -0.59
CA ILE A 73 -1.85 -3.54 -0.42
C ILE A 73 -0.61 -2.63 -0.39
N GLU A 74 0.08 -2.60 0.74
CA GLU A 74 1.35 -1.89 0.91
C GLU A 74 2.50 -2.90 0.89
N VAL A 75 3.43 -2.77 -0.07
CA VAL A 75 4.60 -3.66 -0.17
C VAL A 75 5.79 -3.02 0.52
N LEU A 76 6.14 -3.54 1.69
CA LEU A 76 7.13 -2.94 2.57
C LEU A 76 8.55 -3.06 2.02
N THR A 77 9.35 -2.04 2.30
CA THR A 77 10.81 -2.06 2.14
C THR A 77 11.47 -1.71 3.46
N PRO A 78 12.74 -2.12 3.72
CA PRO A 78 13.44 -1.71 4.94
C PRO A 78 13.50 -0.19 5.15
N ALA A 79 13.49 0.59 4.06
CA ALA A 79 13.57 2.05 4.12
C ALA A 79 12.25 2.72 4.54
N THR A 80 11.11 2.09 4.31
CA THR A 80 9.77 2.67 4.53
C THR A 80 8.95 1.95 5.59
N ALA A 81 9.32 0.72 5.97
CA ALA A 81 8.52 -0.14 6.84
C ALA A 81 8.02 0.54 8.11
N ALA A 82 8.88 1.31 8.81
CA ALA A 82 8.47 2.01 10.02
C ALA A 82 7.36 3.05 9.75
N HIS A 83 7.43 3.79 8.65
CA HIS A 83 6.40 4.77 8.27
C HIS A 83 5.11 4.07 7.82
N ASP A 84 5.25 3.03 7.01
CA ASP A 84 4.12 2.27 6.46
C ASP A 84 3.31 1.57 7.56
N GLN A 85 3.99 0.96 8.54
CA GLN A 85 3.38 0.23 9.66
C GLN A 85 2.80 1.14 10.75
N THR A 86 3.09 2.43 10.73
CA THR A 86 2.65 3.38 11.77
C THR A 86 1.77 4.47 11.19
N VAL A 87 2.37 5.39 10.43
CA VAL A 87 1.72 6.60 9.94
C VAL A 87 0.67 6.26 8.88
N LYS A 88 1.05 5.48 7.85
CA LYS A 88 0.11 5.13 6.77
C LYS A 88 -1.00 4.21 7.26
N LEU A 89 -0.67 3.17 8.02
CA LEU A 89 -1.70 2.26 8.57
C LEU A 89 -2.76 3.03 9.38
N ALA A 90 -2.34 3.96 10.25
CA ALA A 90 -3.26 4.80 11.00
C ALA A 90 -4.06 5.76 10.10
N ALA A 91 -3.44 6.30 9.05
CA ALA A 91 -4.14 7.15 8.08
C ALA A 91 -5.21 6.36 7.29
N TYR A 92 -4.89 5.14 6.83
CA TYR A 92 -5.82 4.25 6.15
C TYR A 92 -7.00 3.89 7.05
N GLU A 93 -6.74 3.55 8.32
CA GLU A 93 -7.79 3.27 9.31
C GLU A 93 -8.73 4.47 9.49
N ARG A 94 -8.17 5.67 9.74
CA ARG A 94 -8.95 6.90 9.91
C ARG A 94 -9.75 7.29 8.67
N ALA A 95 -9.19 7.03 7.48
CA ALA A 95 -9.87 7.29 6.21
C ALA A 95 -11.02 6.30 5.94
N GLY A 96 -11.09 5.18 6.67
CA GLY A 96 -12.15 4.18 6.53
C GLY A 96 -11.84 3.07 5.52
N VAL A 97 -10.57 2.83 5.21
CA VAL A 97 -10.15 1.66 4.42
C VAL A 97 -10.61 0.39 5.14
N ARG A 98 -11.35 -0.49 4.44
CA ARG A 98 -11.99 -1.65 5.05
C ARG A 98 -10.99 -2.80 5.29
N GLU A 99 -9.93 -2.86 4.49
CA GLU A 99 -8.91 -3.88 4.57
C GLU A 99 -7.54 -3.33 4.13
N CYS A 100 -6.49 -3.63 4.88
CA CYS A 100 -5.12 -3.24 4.54
C CYS A 100 -4.17 -4.42 4.70
N TRP A 101 -3.43 -4.73 3.65
CA TRP A 101 -2.42 -5.79 3.62
C TRP A 101 -1.03 -5.16 3.64
N LEU A 102 -0.25 -5.45 4.67
CA LEU A 102 1.17 -5.11 4.71
C LEU A 102 1.96 -6.34 4.27
N VAL A 103 2.54 -6.29 3.09
CA VAL A 103 3.34 -7.39 2.53
C VAL A 103 4.77 -7.21 3.00
N HIS A 104 5.33 -8.27 3.58
CA HIS A 104 6.71 -8.35 4.05
C HIS A 104 7.53 -9.25 3.12
N PRO A 105 8.07 -8.73 2.00
CA PRO A 105 8.93 -9.47 1.08
C PRO A 105 10.05 -10.28 1.73
N ALA A 106 10.77 -9.65 2.65
CA ALA A 106 11.94 -10.24 3.30
C ALA A 106 11.56 -11.42 4.21
N ASP A 107 10.45 -11.27 4.94
CA ASP A 107 9.96 -12.28 5.89
C ASP A 107 9.04 -13.32 5.22
N ARG A 108 8.69 -13.11 3.94
CA ARG A 108 7.74 -13.91 3.17
C ARG A 108 6.39 -14.06 3.86
N THR A 109 5.90 -12.99 4.47
CA THR A 109 4.58 -12.93 5.11
C THR A 109 3.74 -11.76 4.61
N VAL A 110 2.43 -11.84 4.83
CA VAL A 110 1.48 -10.73 4.71
C VAL A 110 0.73 -10.58 6.04
N THR A 111 0.69 -9.35 6.54
CA THR A 111 -0.11 -8.95 7.69
C THR A 111 -1.40 -8.31 7.19
N VAL A 112 -2.55 -8.91 7.51
CA VAL A 112 -3.88 -8.47 7.06
C VAL A 112 -4.62 -7.79 8.21
N TYR A 113 -4.89 -6.50 8.04
CA TYR A 113 -5.78 -5.73 8.88
C TYR A 113 -7.15 -5.66 8.21
N ALA A 114 -8.20 -6.00 8.97
CA ALA A 114 -9.58 -5.88 8.53
C ALA A 114 -10.34 -5.01 9.53
N ALA A 115 -11.09 -4.02 9.02
CA ALA A 115 -11.86 -3.12 9.85
C ALA A 115 -13.14 -3.80 10.33
N ALA A 116 -13.36 -3.77 11.63
CA ALA A 116 -14.62 -4.18 12.25
C ALA A 116 -15.16 -2.99 13.05
N ARG A 117 -16.35 -2.50 12.69
CA ARG A 117 -16.99 -1.34 13.34
C ARG A 117 -16.15 -0.05 13.28
N GLY A 118 -15.42 0.16 12.18
CA GLY A 118 -14.69 1.40 11.91
C GLY A 118 -13.25 1.46 12.43
N SER A 119 -12.72 0.37 12.98
CA SER A 119 -11.31 0.25 13.38
C SER A 119 -10.74 -1.12 13.02
N TYR A 120 -9.45 -1.18 12.76
CA TYR A 120 -8.73 -2.42 12.56
C TYR A 120 -8.64 -3.22 13.86
N GLY A 121 -8.97 -4.51 13.76
CA GLY A 121 -8.79 -5.47 14.85
C GLY A 121 -7.37 -6.02 14.94
N ARG A 122 -7.22 -7.11 15.68
CA ARG A 122 -5.98 -7.91 15.66
C ARG A 122 -5.73 -8.40 14.22
N PRO A 123 -4.54 -8.17 13.65
CA PRO A 123 -4.27 -8.61 12.29
C PRO A 123 -4.11 -10.13 12.22
N ALA A 124 -4.45 -10.69 11.07
CA ALA A 124 -4.05 -12.03 10.70
C ALA A 124 -2.68 -11.97 10.01
N ILE A 125 -1.83 -12.97 10.25
CA ILE A 125 -0.55 -13.10 9.55
C ILE A 125 -0.59 -14.41 8.77
N SER A 126 -0.23 -14.35 7.50
CA SER A 126 -0.13 -15.50 6.62
C SER A 126 1.19 -15.50 5.86
N GLU A 127 1.63 -16.66 5.40
CA GLU A 127 2.78 -16.76 4.51
C GLU A 127 2.40 -16.30 3.10
N LEU A 128 3.38 -15.83 2.32
CA LEU A 128 3.21 -15.56 0.89
C LEU A 128 3.23 -16.87 0.09
N THR A 129 2.27 -17.74 0.38
CA THR A 129 2.08 -19.04 -0.25
C THR A 129 0.61 -19.27 -0.59
N GLY A 130 0.36 -20.11 -1.60
CA GLY A 130 -1.00 -20.38 -2.06
C GLY A 130 -1.75 -19.14 -2.53
N THR A 131 -3.04 -19.08 -2.22
CA THR A 131 -3.94 -18.00 -2.62
C THR A 131 -4.59 -17.38 -1.40
N LEU A 132 -4.64 -16.05 -1.35
CA LEU A 132 -5.34 -15.29 -0.31
C LEU A 132 -6.39 -14.37 -0.95
N ALA A 133 -7.64 -14.44 -0.50
CA ALA A 133 -8.72 -13.60 -0.98
C ALA A 133 -8.89 -12.34 -0.12
N SER A 134 -9.20 -11.21 -0.75
CA SER A 134 -9.63 -10.00 -0.03
C SER A 134 -11.03 -10.21 0.52
N CYS A 135 -11.26 -9.89 1.80
CA CYS A 135 -12.59 -9.97 2.40
C CYS A 135 -13.47 -8.77 2.04
N SER A 136 -12.86 -7.61 1.76
CA SER A 136 -13.55 -6.37 1.39
C SER A 136 -13.84 -6.27 -0.12
N VAL A 137 -13.03 -6.96 -0.95
CA VAL A 137 -13.19 -7.10 -2.41
C VAL A 137 -13.17 -8.58 -2.79
N PRO A 138 -14.26 -9.35 -2.54
CA PRO A 138 -14.26 -10.82 -2.68
C PRO A 138 -14.04 -11.35 -4.10
N ALA A 139 -14.11 -10.49 -5.12
CA ALA A 139 -13.78 -10.83 -6.49
C ALA A 139 -12.27 -11.06 -6.70
N VAL A 140 -11.42 -10.54 -5.80
CA VAL A 140 -9.97 -10.59 -5.96
C VAL A 140 -9.35 -11.58 -4.98
N ALA A 141 -8.54 -12.48 -5.54
CA ALA A 141 -7.66 -13.35 -4.77
C ALA A 141 -6.25 -13.34 -5.36
N ILE A 142 -5.26 -13.13 -4.49
CA ILE A 142 -3.85 -13.07 -4.87
C ILE A 142 -3.25 -14.46 -4.78
N ASP A 143 -2.78 -15.00 -5.90
CA ASP A 143 -1.87 -16.12 -5.98
C ASP A 143 -0.45 -15.65 -5.66
N TRP A 144 0.00 -15.98 -4.44
CA TRP A 144 1.31 -15.61 -3.95
C TRP A 144 2.43 -16.41 -4.63
N ALA A 145 2.18 -17.66 -5.02
CA ALA A 145 3.19 -18.46 -5.75
C ALA A 145 3.53 -17.82 -7.11
N ARG A 146 2.55 -17.18 -7.75
CA ARG A 146 2.78 -16.35 -8.95
C ARG A 146 3.40 -15.00 -8.60
N ALA A 147 2.94 -14.33 -7.55
CA ALA A 147 3.36 -12.97 -7.20
C ALA A 147 4.83 -12.89 -6.74
N VAL A 148 5.32 -13.88 -5.98
CA VAL A 148 6.68 -13.91 -5.40
C VAL A 148 7.63 -14.87 -6.14
N ARG A 149 7.29 -15.24 -7.37
CA ARG A 149 8.04 -16.22 -8.19
C ARG A 149 9.52 -15.86 -8.33
N ASP A 150 9.82 -14.58 -8.49
CA ASP A 150 11.18 -14.08 -8.65
C ASP A 150 11.71 -13.52 -7.32
N PRO A 151 13.01 -13.71 -7.01
CA PRO A 151 13.63 -13.09 -5.85
C PRO A 151 13.44 -11.56 -5.87
N ILE A 152 13.18 -11.00 -4.69
CA ILE A 152 12.98 -9.56 -4.49
C ILE A 152 14.34 -8.82 -4.33
N ALA A 153 15.45 -9.57 -4.37
CA ALA A 153 16.82 -9.06 -4.40
C ALA A 153 17.15 -8.25 -5.67
#